data_AF-A0A3F2UAY5-F1
#
_entry.id   AF-A0A3F2UAY5-F1
#
_cell.length_a   1.000
_cell.length_b   1.000
_cell.length_c   1.000
_cell.angle_alpha   90.00
_cell.angle_beta   90.00
_cell.angle_gamma   90.00
#
_symmetry.space_group_name_H-M   'P 1'
#
loop_
_entity.id
_entity.type
_entity.pdbx_description
1 polymer ?
#
loop_
_entity_poly.entity_id
_entity_poly.type
_entity_poly.pdbx_seq_one_letter_code
_entity_poly.pdbx_strand_id
1 'polypeptide(L)'
;MESLPIKVSVATATKDELDRALAAATAVFVKGGIDPETAATGLFELEGFDMRGFKGKLSPDACDAAFVWMEAESAAGEAASANWSEDRLPPDVNLALLIDPESQLADRPKALEMLREIAAKGKRNDRDGTLAWIVVDHLKDRWKAKELVDNLTVAFSTLAGASYYPDEPVEPKRQAALDAVDALEAA
;
A
#
# COMPACT_ATOMS: atom_id res chain seq x y z
N MET A 1 7.49 3.16 24.73
CA MET A 1 7.22 2.04 23.81
C MET A 1 7.37 2.61 22.43
N GLU A 2 8.33 2.14 21.64
CA GLU A 2 8.50 2.62 20.27
C GLU A 2 7.25 2.27 19.46
N SER A 3 6.86 3.17 18.55
CA SER A 3 5.77 2.88 17.62
C SER A 3 6.19 1.73 16.73
N LEU A 4 5.34 0.72 16.59
CA LEU A 4 5.56 -0.34 15.62
C LEU A 4 5.52 0.25 14.19
N PRO A 5 6.32 -0.28 13.24
CA PRO A 5 6.38 0.22 11.87
C PRO A 5 5.18 -0.29 11.07
N ILE A 6 3.97 0.04 11.47
CA ILE A 6 2.74 -0.38 10.81
C ILE A 6 1.83 0.81 10.53
N LYS A 7 1.04 0.69 9.47
CA LYS A 7 -0.04 1.61 9.11
C LYS A 7 -1.32 0.81 8.94
N VAL A 8 -2.41 1.33 9.48
CA VAL A 8 -3.76 0.83 9.20
C VAL A 8 -4.47 1.85 8.32
N SER A 9 -5.06 1.38 7.22
CA SER A 9 -5.95 2.18 6.38
C SER A 9 -7.30 1.49 6.30
N VAL A 10 -8.37 2.24 6.55
CA VAL A 10 -9.74 1.75 6.44
C VAL A 10 -10.54 2.80 5.70
N ALA A 11 -11.09 2.42 4.54
CA ALA A 11 -11.86 3.34 3.72
C ALA A 11 -12.98 3.98 4.55
N THR A 12 -13.13 5.31 4.45
CA THR A 12 -14.15 6.11 5.17
C THR A 12 -13.99 6.18 6.69
N ALA A 13 -12.99 5.54 7.30
CA ALA A 13 -12.76 5.66 8.74
C ALA A 13 -12.31 7.07 9.13
N THR A 14 -12.82 7.54 10.26
CA THR A 14 -12.36 8.74 10.93
C THR A 14 -10.98 8.51 11.56
N LYS A 15 -10.30 9.60 11.92
CA LYS A 15 -9.01 9.50 12.63
C LYS A 15 -9.12 8.68 13.92
N ASP A 16 -10.14 8.91 14.72
CA ASP A 16 -10.33 8.19 15.99
C ASP A 16 -10.58 6.69 15.78
N GLU A 17 -11.25 6.31 14.70
CA GLU A 17 -11.43 4.91 14.29
C GLU A 17 -10.10 4.27 13.87
N LEU A 18 -9.29 4.99 13.08
CA LEU A 18 -7.96 4.54 12.67
C LEU A 18 -6.99 4.42 13.86
N ASP A 19 -7.05 5.35 14.82
CA ASP A 19 -6.21 5.30 16.02
C ASP A 19 -6.56 4.08 16.89
N ARG A 20 -7.86 3.72 17.01
CA ARG A 20 -8.29 2.48 17.69
C ARG A 20 -7.84 1.23 16.93
N ALA A 21 -7.96 1.24 15.61
CA ALA A 21 -7.56 0.13 14.76
C ALA A 21 -6.05 -0.14 14.86
N LEU A 22 -5.24 0.91 14.81
CA LEU A 22 -3.79 0.83 15.00
C LEU A 22 -3.42 0.30 16.39
N ALA A 23 -4.11 0.76 17.43
CA ALA A 23 -3.90 0.26 18.79
C ALA A 23 -4.25 -1.23 18.93
N ALA A 24 -5.34 -1.68 18.31
CA ALA A 24 -5.75 -3.08 18.31
C ALA A 24 -4.75 -3.99 17.58
N ALA A 25 -4.32 -3.62 16.37
CA ALA A 25 -3.27 -4.35 15.64
C ALA A 25 -1.96 -4.41 16.44
N THR A 26 -1.55 -3.28 17.03
CA THR A 26 -0.34 -3.20 17.87
C THR A 26 -0.42 -4.16 19.05
N ALA A 27 -1.58 -4.28 19.71
CA ALA A 27 -1.77 -5.18 20.83
C ALA A 27 -1.63 -6.66 20.44
N VAL A 28 -2.03 -7.03 19.22
CA VAL A 28 -1.85 -8.40 18.69
C VAL A 28 -0.36 -8.74 18.54
N PHE A 29 0.43 -7.87 17.90
CA PHE A 29 1.88 -8.08 17.78
C PHE A 29 2.57 -8.19 19.15
N VAL A 30 2.22 -7.29 20.08
CA VAL A 30 2.78 -7.30 21.45
C VAL A 30 2.43 -8.59 22.19
N LYS A 31 1.19 -9.07 22.08
CA LYS A 31 0.73 -10.31 22.73
C LYS A 31 1.34 -11.56 22.10
N GLY A 32 1.48 -11.58 20.77
CA GLY A 32 2.07 -12.69 20.02
C GLY A 32 3.59 -12.78 20.19
N GLY A 33 4.25 -11.68 20.59
CA GLY A 33 5.71 -11.63 20.69
C GLY A 33 6.42 -11.73 19.34
N ILE A 34 5.70 -11.47 18.24
CA ILE A 34 6.21 -11.45 16.87
C ILE A 34 6.23 -10.00 16.43
N ASP A 35 7.38 -9.52 15.95
CA ASP A 35 7.49 -8.18 15.40
C ASP A 35 6.79 -8.09 14.03
N PRO A 36 6.33 -6.89 13.62
CA PRO A 36 5.59 -6.73 12.37
C PRO A 36 6.36 -7.15 11.11
N GLU A 37 7.68 -7.01 11.07
CA GLU A 37 8.48 -7.35 9.89
C GLU A 37 8.52 -8.87 9.69
N THR A 38 8.72 -9.62 10.77
CA THR A 38 8.62 -11.09 10.76
C THR A 38 7.22 -11.54 10.36
N ALA A 39 6.18 -10.94 10.91
CA ALA A 39 4.79 -11.29 10.58
C ALA A 39 4.44 -11.00 9.11
N ALA A 40 4.84 -9.83 8.58
CA ALA A 40 4.66 -9.48 7.17
C ALA A 40 5.41 -10.44 6.24
N THR A 41 6.64 -10.83 6.62
CA THR A 41 7.43 -11.81 5.87
C THR A 41 6.75 -13.18 5.84
N GLY A 42 6.21 -13.63 6.98
CA GLY A 42 5.42 -14.86 7.05
C GLY A 42 4.20 -14.82 6.13
N LEU A 43 3.45 -13.70 6.13
CA LEU A 43 2.32 -13.53 5.22
C LEU A 43 2.75 -13.60 3.76
N PHE A 44 3.84 -12.92 3.38
CA PHE A 44 4.37 -12.96 2.02
C PHE A 44 4.77 -14.38 1.58
N GLU A 45 5.37 -15.18 2.48
CA GLU A 45 5.68 -16.57 2.19
C GLU A 45 4.43 -17.43 2.00
N LEU A 46 3.40 -17.21 2.83
CA LEU A 46 2.10 -17.88 2.74
C LEU A 46 1.41 -17.55 1.40
N GLU A 47 1.33 -16.28 1.02
CA GLU A 47 0.78 -15.86 -0.28
C GLU A 47 1.59 -16.43 -1.44
N GLY A 48 2.91 -16.43 -1.34
CA GLY A 48 3.78 -17.08 -2.32
C GLY A 48 3.50 -18.57 -2.45
N PHE A 49 3.21 -19.25 -1.35
CA PHE A 49 2.84 -20.67 -1.34
C PHE A 49 1.48 -20.90 -2.01
N ASP A 50 0.48 -20.07 -1.74
CA ASP A 50 -0.82 -20.08 -2.41
C ASP A 50 -0.70 -19.82 -3.93
N MET A 51 0.04 -18.77 -4.33
CA MET A 51 0.28 -18.45 -5.75
C MET A 51 0.94 -19.60 -6.54
N ARG A 52 1.72 -20.45 -5.87
CA ARG A 52 2.32 -21.66 -6.48
C ARG A 52 1.36 -22.87 -6.51
N GLY A 53 0.12 -22.70 -6.08
CA GLY A 53 -0.88 -23.75 -5.95
C GLY A 53 -0.56 -24.71 -4.81
N PHE A 54 -0.12 -24.19 -3.66
CA PHE A 54 0.26 -24.94 -2.47
C PHE A 54 1.34 -26.01 -2.71
N LYS A 55 2.26 -25.74 -3.65
CA LYS A 55 3.37 -26.63 -3.98
C LYS A 55 4.61 -26.28 -3.17
N GLY A 56 5.27 -27.32 -2.62
CA GLY A 56 6.47 -27.18 -1.80
C GLY A 56 6.15 -27.32 -0.31
N LYS A 57 6.93 -26.65 0.54
CA LYS A 57 6.72 -26.59 1.98
C LYS A 57 6.66 -25.12 2.40
N LEU A 58 5.71 -24.80 3.26
CA LEU A 58 5.71 -23.58 4.06
C LEU A 58 6.26 -23.94 5.44
N SER A 59 7.15 -23.10 5.98
CA SER A 59 7.68 -23.32 7.34
C SER A 59 6.55 -23.15 8.36
N PRO A 60 6.47 -23.99 9.42
CA PRO A 60 5.56 -23.73 10.54
C PRO A 60 5.74 -22.32 11.12
N ASP A 61 6.98 -21.87 11.27
CA ASP A 61 7.30 -20.52 11.80
C ASP A 61 6.73 -19.40 10.91
N ALA A 62 6.82 -19.57 9.58
CA ALA A 62 6.26 -18.60 8.62
C ALA A 62 4.73 -18.60 8.67
N CYS A 63 4.12 -19.78 8.85
CA CYS A 63 2.68 -19.93 9.03
C CYS A 63 2.21 -19.23 10.31
N ASP A 64 2.89 -19.46 11.44
CA ASP A 64 2.56 -18.84 12.72
C ASP A 64 2.73 -17.30 12.66
N ALA A 65 3.80 -16.82 12.02
CA ALA A 65 4.02 -15.39 11.78
C ALA A 65 2.93 -14.77 10.89
N ALA A 66 2.53 -15.45 9.81
CA ALA A 66 1.44 -15.02 8.94
C ALA A 66 0.11 -14.92 9.71
N PHE A 67 -0.19 -15.89 10.58
CA PHE A 67 -1.41 -15.85 11.38
C PHE A 67 -1.45 -14.66 12.33
N VAL A 68 -0.32 -14.26 12.93
CA VAL A 68 -0.26 -13.04 13.75
C VAL A 68 -0.56 -11.80 12.92
N TRP A 69 -0.07 -11.71 11.68
CA TRP A 69 -0.43 -10.61 10.78
C TRP A 69 -1.93 -10.57 10.49
N MET A 70 -2.51 -11.72 10.13
CA MET A 70 -3.95 -11.83 9.83
C MET A 70 -4.81 -11.51 11.06
N GLU A 71 -4.40 -11.94 12.25
CA GLU A 71 -5.07 -11.60 13.52
C GLU A 71 -4.99 -10.08 13.79
N ALA A 72 -3.84 -9.45 13.52
CA ALA A 72 -3.67 -8.01 13.69
C ALA A 72 -4.55 -7.21 12.71
N GLU A 73 -4.66 -7.64 11.46
CA GLU A 73 -5.54 -7.04 10.46
C GLU A 73 -7.02 -7.20 10.83
N SER A 74 -7.43 -8.40 11.28
CA SER A 74 -8.79 -8.65 11.77
C SER A 74 -9.13 -7.77 12.96
N ALA A 75 -8.24 -7.70 13.96
CA ALA A 75 -8.42 -6.87 15.15
C ALA A 75 -8.51 -5.37 14.81
N ALA A 76 -7.73 -4.91 13.83
CA ALA A 76 -7.84 -3.54 13.31
C ALA A 76 -9.22 -3.29 12.70
N GLY A 77 -9.74 -4.20 11.88
CA GLY A 77 -11.07 -4.11 11.29
C GLY A 77 -12.20 -4.05 12.31
N GLU A 78 -12.17 -4.94 13.29
CA GLU A 78 -13.13 -4.97 14.38
C GLU A 78 -13.10 -3.66 15.20
N ALA A 79 -11.91 -3.16 15.55
CA ALA A 79 -11.77 -1.94 16.33
C ALA A 79 -12.15 -0.66 15.54
N ALA A 80 -11.87 -0.63 14.24
CA ALA A 80 -12.29 0.45 13.36
C ALA A 80 -13.82 0.51 13.25
N SER A 81 -14.46 -0.65 13.12
CA SER A 81 -15.89 -0.78 12.81
C SER A 81 -16.80 -0.97 14.02
N ALA A 82 -16.27 -1.01 15.25
CA ALA A 82 -17.02 -1.33 16.48
C ALA A 82 -18.32 -0.52 16.70
N ASN A 83 -18.42 0.69 16.16
CA ASN A 83 -19.59 1.57 16.28
C ASN A 83 -20.23 1.92 14.92
N TRP A 84 -19.90 1.18 13.87
CA TRP A 84 -20.50 1.39 12.56
C TRP A 84 -21.94 0.86 12.57
N SER A 85 -22.82 1.59 11.89
CA SER A 85 -24.19 1.14 11.68
C SER A 85 -24.24 -0.06 10.73
N GLU A 86 -25.26 -0.92 10.85
CA GLU A 86 -25.38 -2.16 10.07
C GLU A 86 -25.49 -1.93 8.54
N ASP A 87 -25.85 -0.71 8.12
CA ASP A 87 -25.90 -0.29 6.72
C ASP A 87 -24.52 0.08 6.13
N ARG A 88 -23.48 0.15 6.97
CA ARG A 88 -22.11 0.38 6.53
C ARG A 88 -21.44 -0.96 6.24
N LEU A 89 -20.91 -1.10 5.02
CA LEU A 89 -20.17 -2.30 4.62
C LEU A 89 -18.99 -2.57 5.58
N PRO A 90 -18.65 -3.85 5.80
CA PRO A 90 -17.45 -4.21 6.56
C PRO A 90 -16.22 -3.49 6.00
N PRO A 91 -15.32 -3.01 6.87
CA PRO A 91 -14.14 -2.29 6.42
C PRO A 91 -13.27 -3.18 5.54
N ASP A 92 -12.91 -2.67 4.35
CA ASP A 92 -11.71 -3.13 3.68
C ASP A 92 -10.53 -2.55 4.48
N VAL A 93 -9.88 -3.41 5.26
CA VAL A 93 -8.75 -3.06 6.12
C VAL A 93 -7.50 -3.35 5.33
N ASN A 94 -6.64 -2.35 5.20
CA ASN A 94 -5.29 -2.52 4.71
C ASN A 94 -4.32 -2.31 5.87
N LEU A 95 -3.77 -3.39 6.39
CA LEU A 95 -2.61 -3.36 7.29
C LEU A 95 -1.33 -3.40 6.45
N ALA A 96 -0.43 -2.45 6.66
CA ALA A 96 0.82 -2.33 5.90
C ALA A 96 2.03 -2.16 6.81
N LEU A 97 3.14 -2.82 6.44
CA LEU A 97 4.45 -2.60 7.06
C LEU A 97 5.05 -1.30 6.50
N LEU A 98 5.55 -0.44 7.39
CA LEU A 98 6.23 0.81 7.04
C LEU A 98 7.71 0.53 6.76
N ILE A 99 8.02 0.23 5.49
CA ILE A 99 9.39 0.04 4.97
C ILE A 99 9.99 1.31 4.36
N ASP A 100 9.13 2.24 3.92
CA ASP A 100 9.47 3.57 3.46
C ASP A 100 8.45 4.58 4.02
N PRO A 101 8.61 4.99 5.29
CA PRO A 101 7.66 5.86 5.97
C PRO A 101 7.44 7.19 5.25
N GLU A 102 8.46 7.73 4.56
CA GLU A 102 8.34 9.01 3.83
C GLU A 102 7.25 8.94 2.76
N SER A 103 7.25 7.89 1.94
CA SER A 103 6.25 7.72 0.89
C SER A 103 4.94 7.16 1.41
N GLN A 104 4.99 6.20 2.33
CA GLN A 104 3.79 5.50 2.82
C GLN A 104 2.91 6.36 3.74
N LEU A 105 3.49 7.38 4.37
CA LEU A 105 2.78 8.34 5.23
C LEU A 105 2.57 9.70 4.56
N ALA A 106 2.95 9.86 3.29
CA ALA A 106 2.73 11.09 2.55
C ALA A 106 1.23 11.43 2.48
N ASP A 107 0.91 12.73 2.52
CA ASP A 107 -0.42 13.23 2.16
C ASP A 107 -0.54 13.39 0.63
N ARG A 108 -1.76 13.66 0.14
CA ARG A 108 -2.02 13.80 -1.30
C ARG A 108 -1.12 14.86 -1.97
N PRO A 109 -0.99 16.10 -1.43
CA PRO A 109 -0.07 17.09 -2.00
C PRO A 109 1.38 16.60 -2.07
N LYS A 110 1.89 16.00 -0.99
CA LYS A 110 3.27 15.50 -0.95
C LYS A 110 3.47 14.35 -1.93
N ALA A 111 2.49 13.44 -2.04
CA ALA A 111 2.55 12.33 -2.98
C ALA A 111 2.61 12.82 -4.44
N LEU A 112 1.83 13.85 -4.80
CA LEU A 112 1.88 14.49 -6.11
C LEU A 112 3.26 15.13 -6.40
N GLU A 113 3.85 15.82 -5.42
CA GLU A 113 5.21 16.37 -5.55
C GLU A 113 6.24 15.28 -5.82
N MET A 114 6.20 14.19 -5.03
CA MET A 114 7.11 13.05 -5.19
C MET A 114 6.94 12.36 -6.54
N LEU A 115 5.71 12.18 -7.02
CA LEU A 115 5.45 11.61 -8.36
C LEU A 115 6.05 12.47 -9.48
N ARG A 116 5.91 13.80 -9.40
CA ARG A 116 6.53 14.73 -10.37
C ARG A 116 8.05 14.65 -10.35
N GLU A 117 8.65 14.53 -9.16
CA GLU A 117 10.10 14.34 -9.02
C GLU A 117 10.56 13.02 -9.65
N ILE A 118 9.80 11.94 -9.48
CA ILE A 118 10.11 10.65 -10.08
C ILE A 118 10.06 10.73 -11.61
N ALA A 119 9.00 11.35 -12.16
CA ALA A 119 8.89 11.59 -13.60
C ALA A 119 10.07 12.43 -14.13
N ALA A 120 10.50 13.47 -13.39
CA ALA A 120 11.67 14.28 -13.75
C ALA A 120 12.99 13.49 -13.73
N LYS A 121 13.14 12.51 -12.84
CA LYS A 121 14.33 11.65 -12.79
C LYS A 121 14.32 10.56 -13.86
N GLY A 122 13.15 10.08 -14.26
CA GLY A 122 12.97 9.07 -15.32
C GLY A 122 13.60 7.71 -15.00
N LYS A 123 13.75 7.38 -13.72
CA LYS A 123 14.33 6.11 -13.26
C LYS A 123 13.23 5.25 -12.64
N ARG A 124 13.41 3.93 -12.72
CA ARG A 124 12.58 2.97 -11.99
C ARG A 124 12.57 3.35 -10.50
N ASN A 125 11.38 3.35 -9.92
CA ASN A 125 11.17 3.61 -8.51
C ASN A 125 10.00 2.73 -8.05
N ASP A 126 10.19 1.98 -6.97
CA ASP A 126 9.18 1.05 -6.47
C ASP A 126 8.08 1.74 -5.63
N ARG A 127 8.15 3.08 -5.51
CA ARG A 127 7.26 3.90 -4.70
C ARG A 127 6.11 4.53 -5.50
N ASP A 128 6.20 4.56 -6.82
CA ASP A 128 5.24 5.25 -7.70
C ASP A 128 3.80 4.75 -7.53
N GLY A 129 3.60 3.43 -7.46
CA GLY A 129 2.30 2.81 -7.21
C GLY A 129 1.73 3.18 -5.85
N THR A 130 2.54 3.12 -4.78
CA THR A 130 2.14 3.53 -3.42
C THR A 130 1.69 4.99 -3.40
N LEU A 131 2.47 5.88 -4.00
CA LEU A 131 2.14 7.31 -4.07
C LEU A 131 0.87 7.55 -4.90
N ALA A 132 0.68 6.84 -6.01
CA ALA A 132 -0.52 6.95 -6.83
C ALA A 132 -1.78 6.53 -6.06
N TRP A 133 -1.72 5.43 -5.31
CA TRP A 133 -2.83 4.99 -4.45
C TRP A 133 -3.17 6.00 -3.35
N ILE A 134 -2.18 6.67 -2.78
CA ILE A 134 -2.40 7.78 -1.81
C ILE A 134 -3.19 8.92 -2.47
N VAL A 135 -2.87 9.28 -3.72
CA VAL A 135 -3.55 10.39 -4.41
C VAL A 135 -5.03 10.08 -4.68
N VAL A 136 -5.36 8.84 -5.04
CA VAL A 136 -6.73 8.43 -5.39
C VAL A 136 -7.55 7.87 -4.23
N ASP A 137 -7.00 7.80 -3.01
CA ASP A 137 -7.68 7.19 -1.86
C ASP A 137 -9.07 7.80 -1.56
N HIS A 138 -9.21 9.09 -1.85
CA HIS A 138 -10.46 9.83 -1.70
C HIS A 138 -11.55 9.47 -2.73
N LEU A 139 -11.21 8.77 -3.82
CA LEU A 139 -12.15 8.39 -4.86
C LEU A 139 -13.04 7.23 -4.42
N LYS A 140 -14.36 7.47 -4.45
CA LYS A 140 -15.35 6.41 -4.17
C LYS A 140 -15.40 5.35 -5.26
N ASP A 141 -15.14 5.73 -6.51
CA ASP A 141 -15.12 4.82 -7.64
C ASP A 141 -13.75 4.11 -7.71
N ARG A 142 -13.71 2.89 -7.18
CA ARG A 142 -12.49 2.06 -7.13
C ARG A 142 -12.03 1.60 -8.51
N TRP A 143 -12.94 1.48 -9.49
CA TRP A 143 -12.57 1.13 -10.86
C TRP A 143 -11.84 2.28 -11.52
N LYS A 144 -12.36 3.49 -11.38
CA LYS A 144 -11.68 4.70 -11.87
C LYS A 144 -10.35 4.96 -11.16
N ALA A 145 -10.31 4.77 -9.84
CA ALA A 145 -9.06 4.87 -9.08
C ALA A 145 -8.01 3.88 -9.61
N LYS A 146 -8.40 2.62 -9.83
CA LYS A 146 -7.53 1.59 -10.40
C LYS A 146 -7.06 1.96 -11.81
N GLU A 147 -7.95 2.41 -12.68
CA GLU A 147 -7.59 2.81 -14.05
C GLU A 147 -6.52 3.92 -14.06
N LEU A 148 -6.68 4.93 -13.22
CA LEU A 148 -5.71 6.03 -13.10
C LEU A 148 -4.35 5.53 -12.61
N VAL A 149 -4.34 4.67 -11.58
CA VAL A 149 -3.11 4.07 -11.06
C VAL A 149 -2.43 3.20 -12.12
N ASP A 150 -3.18 2.33 -12.80
CA ASP A 150 -2.65 1.46 -13.85
C ASP A 150 -2.02 2.28 -15.00
N ASN A 151 -2.69 3.37 -15.42
CA ASN A 151 -2.17 4.27 -16.45
C ASN A 151 -0.86 4.95 -16.02
N LEU A 152 -0.77 5.42 -14.77
CA LEU A 152 0.48 5.95 -14.23
C LEU A 152 1.58 4.88 -14.21
N THR A 153 1.29 3.69 -13.71
CA THR A 153 2.25 2.58 -13.63
C THR A 153 2.82 2.24 -15.02
N VAL A 154 1.97 2.20 -16.05
CA VAL A 154 2.40 1.97 -17.44
C VAL A 154 3.32 3.09 -17.92
N ALA A 155 2.95 4.36 -17.69
CA ALA A 155 3.74 5.51 -18.12
C ALA A 155 5.13 5.54 -17.45
N PHE A 156 5.17 5.31 -16.14
CA PHE A 156 6.42 5.30 -15.36
C PHE A 156 7.30 4.11 -15.72
N SER A 157 6.73 2.92 -15.89
CA SER A 157 7.46 1.73 -16.35
C SER A 157 8.05 1.95 -17.73
N THR A 158 7.30 2.57 -18.63
CA THR A 158 7.76 2.90 -19.99
C THR A 158 8.91 3.90 -19.96
N LEU A 159 8.79 4.97 -19.16
CA LEU A 159 9.85 5.96 -18.98
C LEU A 159 11.12 5.35 -18.38
N ALA A 160 10.99 4.53 -17.33
CA ALA A 160 12.09 3.83 -16.72
C ALA A 160 12.76 2.85 -17.71
N GLY A 161 11.96 2.16 -18.53
CA GLY A 161 12.41 1.27 -19.59
C GLY A 161 13.35 1.95 -20.58
N ALA A 162 13.04 3.18 -21.01
CA ALA A 162 13.85 3.93 -21.95
C ALA A 162 15.27 4.23 -21.43
N SER A 163 15.46 4.29 -20.11
CA SER A 163 16.80 4.49 -19.54
C SER A 163 17.76 3.32 -19.80
N TYR A 164 17.25 2.15 -20.19
CA TYR A 164 18.05 0.98 -20.55
C TYR A 164 18.43 0.92 -22.05
N TYR A 165 17.84 1.77 -22.88
CA TYR A 165 18.02 1.75 -24.34
C TYR A 165 18.46 3.13 -24.85
N PRO A 166 19.76 3.31 -25.21
CA PRO A 166 20.31 4.61 -25.58
C PRO A 166 19.61 5.33 -26.75
N ASP A 167 19.03 4.56 -27.68
CA ASP A 167 18.38 5.09 -28.88
C ASP A 167 16.88 5.38 -28.68
N GLU A 168 16.32 5.03 -27.51
CA GLU A 168 14.92 5.31 -27.23
C GLU A 168 14.68 6.78 -26.87
N PRO A 169 13.66 7.44 -27.44
CA PRO A 169 13.31 8.79 -27.05
C PRO A 169 12.72 8.80 -25.63
N VAL A 170 13.35 9.59 -24.75
CA VAL A 170 12.98 9.73 -23.33
C VAL A 170 11.90 10.79 -23.13
N GLU A 171 12.03 11.95 -23.77
CA GLU A 171 11.17 13.11 -23.49
C GLU A 171 9.67 12.88 -23.75
N PRO A 172 9.24 12.20 -24.83
CA PRO A 172 7.81 11.85 -25.00
C PRO A 172 7.26 10.96 -23.87
N LYS A 173 8.09 10.05 -23.35
CA LYS A 173 7.69 9.16 -22.24
C LYS A 173 7.65 9.91 -20.91
N ARG A 174 8.56 10.87 -20.73
CA ARG A 174 8.55 11.77 -19.57
C ARG A 174 7.28 12.61 -19.56
N GLN A 175 6.88 13.15 -20.71
CA GLN A 175 5.63 13.88 -20.84
C GLN A 175 4.43 12.99 -20.53
N ALA A 176 4.38 11.76 -21.06
CA ALA A 176 3.30 10.82 -20.74
C ALA A 176 3.22 10.50 -19.23
N ALA A 177 4.36 10.39 -18.54
CA ALA A 177 4.38 10.21 -17.08
C ALA A 177 3.83 11.44 -16.35
N LEU A 178 4.19 12.66 -16.77
CA LEU A 178 3.66 13.90 -16.20
C LEU A 178 2.15 14.05 -16.46
N ASP A 179 1.70 13.75 -17.67
CA ASP A 179 0.28 13.78 -18.05
C ASP A 179 -0.55 12.80 -17.19
N ALA A 180 0.01 11.63 -16.87
CA ALA A 180 -0.63 10.67 -15.97
C ALA A 180 -0.70 11.18 -14.52
N VAL A 181 0.32 11.91 -14.05
CA VAL A 181 0.29 12.57 -12.73
C VAL A 181 -0.76 13.67 -12.70
N ASP A 182 -0.86 14.48 -13.75
CA ASP A 182 -1.86 15.54 -13.84
C ASP A 182 -3.29 14.96 -13.92
N ALA A 183 -3.47 13.80 -14.55
CA ALA A 183 -4.74 13.08 -14.55
C ALA A 183 -5.15 12.59 -13.15
N LEU A 184 -4.19 12.14 -12.33
CA LEU A 184 -4.43 11.81 -10.91
C LEU A 184 -4.80 13.06 -10.09
N GLU A 185 -4.11 14.19 -10.32
CA GLU A 185 -4.37 15.43 -9.60
C GLU A 185 -5.76 16.00 -9.90
N ALA A 186 -6.24 15.83 -11.13
CA ALA A 186 -7.54 16.31 -11.59
C ALA A 186 -8.75 15.43 -11.16
N ALA A 187 -8.50 14.21 -10.69
CA ALA A 187 -9.51 13.30 -10.18
C ALA A 187 -9.88 13.63 -8.73
#